data_AF-A0A847CQA4-F1
#
_entry.id   AF-A0A847CQA4-F1
#
_cell.length_a   1.000
_cell.length_b   1.000
_cell.length_c   1.000
_cell.angle_alpha   90.00
_cell.angle_beta   90.00
_cell.angle_gamma   90.00
#
_symmetry.space_group_name_H-M   'P 1'
#
loop_
_entity.id
_entity.type
_entity.pdbx_description
1 polymer ?
#
loop_
_entity_poly.entity_id
_entity_poly.type
_entity_poly.pdbx_seq_one_letter_code
_entity_poly.pdbx_strand_id
1 'polypeptide(L)'
;EPHKHREVDILTWVLNGTLAHEDSTGFGGDVTPGTLQHLNAGPGVTHSERNASTTEPLVFVQMMVRANLASEPSYGQVEIPVVPGLHPGPEIDADASVFVARVDGQPLAVPAAASHLIHVTAGTLTVNGTALSAGDQWQGAAATPLELTALAPAEAIVWLLR
;
A
#
# COMPACT_ATOMS: atom_id res chain seq x y z
N GLU A 1 -17.68 -11.82 -3.43
CA GLU A 1 -18.42 -12.55 -2.37
C GLU A 1 -17.61 -12.48 -1.07
N PRO A 2 -18.24 -12.62 0.11
CA PRO A 2 -17.52 -12.70 1.37
C PRO A 2 -16.56 -13.89 1.41
N HIS A 3 -15.35 -13.67 1.92
CA HIS A 3 -14.31 -14.69 2.07
C HIS A 3 -13.49 -14.43 3.34
N LYS A 4 -12.77 -15.47 3.81
CA LYS A 4 -12.09 -15.44 5.11
C LYS A 4 -10.57 -15.33 4.97
N HIS A 5 -9.98 -14.46 5.77
CA HIS A 5 -8.54 -14.36 5.99
C HIS A 5 -8.19 -14.58 7.46
N ARG A 6 -6.92 -14.87 7.74
CA ARG A 6 -6.34 -14.97 9.10
C ARG A 6 -4.83 -14.70 9.01
N GLU A 7 -4.22 -14.26 10.10
CA GLU A 7 -2.76 -14.16 10.25
C GLU A 7 -2.08 -13.27 9.20
N VAL A 8 -2.81 -12.27 8.68
CA VAL A 8 -2.37 -11.39 7.59
C VAL A 8 -2.86 -9.97 7.82
N ASP A 9 -2.01 -9.00 7.53
CA ASP A 9 -2.37 -7.61 7.32
C ASP A 9 -2.54 -7.36 5.82
N ILE A 10 -3.73 -6.92 5.45
CA ILE A 10 -4.13 -6.62 4.08
C ILE A 10 -4.15 -5.12 3.92
N LEU A 11 -3.51 -4.63 2.87
CA LEU A 11 -3.48 -3.22 2.53
C LEU A 11 -4.02 -3.03 1.12
N THR A 12 -4.92 -2.05 0.98
CA THR A 12 -5.62 -1.74 -0.26
C THR A 12 -5.38 -0.27 -0.61
N TRP A 13 -4.84 -0.03 -1.81
CA TRP A 13 -4.62 1.30 -2.39
C TRP A 13 -5.43 1.45 -3.68
N VAL A 14 -6.43 2.32 -3.67
CA VAL A 14 -7.31 2.51 -4.83
C VAL A 14 -6.65 3.48 -5.82
N LEU A 15 -6.52 3.06 -7.08
CA LEU A 15 -5.97 3.85 -8.17
C LEU A 15 -7.07 4.59 -8.95
N ASN A 16 -8.21 3.93 -9.14
CA ASN A 16 -9.37 4.48 -9.85
C ASN A 16 -10.67 3.85 -9.35
N GLY A 17 -11.75 4.63 -9.30
CA GLY A 17 -13.07 4.18 -8.83
C GLY A 17 -13.18 4.14 -7.31
N THR A 18 -14.16 3.40 -6.79
CA THR A 18 -14.43 3.29 -5.34
C THR A 18 -14.62 1.84 -4.96
N LEU A 19 -13.89 1.39 -3.93
CA LEU A 19 -14.00 0.05 -3.35
C LEU A 19 -14.86 0.11 -2.09
N ALA A 20 -15.98 -0.61 -2.08
CA ALA A 20 -16.81 -0.77 -0.90
C ALA A 20 -16.33 -2.00 -0.11
N HIS A 21 -15.94 -1.78 1.15
CA HIS A 21 -15.51 -2.81 2.10
C HIS A 21 -16.57 -3.06 3.16
N GLU A 22 -16.77 -4.34 3.52
CA GLU A 22 -17.58 -4.79 4.65
C GLU A 22 -16.91 -6.01 5.28
N ASP A 23 -16.88 -6.09 6.61
CA ASP A 23 -16.37 -7.27 7.32
C ASP A 23 -17.21 -7.74 8.51
N SER A 24 -16.89 -8.94 9.00
CA SER A 24 -17.59 -9.63 10.08
C SER A 24 -17.41 -9.00 11.46
N THR A 25 -16.51 -8.03 11.61
CA THR A 25 -16.33 -7.30 12.88
C THR A 25 -17.22 -6.06 12.96
N GLY A 26 -17.93 -5.76 11.86
CA GLY A 26 -18.79 -4.58 11.75
C GLY A 26 -18.06 -3.36 11.19
N PHE A 27 -16.76 -3.47 10.85
CA PHE A 27 -16.06 -2.43 10.11
C PHE A 27 -16.42 -2.51 8.63
N GLY A 28 -16.40 -1.34 7.99
CA GLY A 28 -16.85 -1.16 6.62
C GLY A 28 -16.73 0.28 6.19
N GLY A 29 -16.78 0.50 4.88
CA GLY A 29 -16.71 1.83 4.30
C GLY A 29 -16.22 1.82 2.87
N ASP A 30 -16.38 2.95 2.21
CA ASP A 30 -15.82 3.18 0.89
C ASP A 30 -14.35 3.57 1.01
N VAL A 31 -13.53 3.07 0.08
CA VAL A 31 -12.13 3.44 -0.11
C VAL A 31 -12.01 4.07 -1.49
N THR A 32 -11.51 5.29 -1.53
CA THR A 32 -11.36 6.11 -2.74
C THR A 32 -9.88 6.37 -3.06
N PRO A 33 -9.53 6.84 -4.27
CA PRO A 33 -8.15 7.17 -4.60
C PRO A 33 -7.54 8.17 -3.62
N GLY A 34 -6.27 7.97 -3.27
CA GLY A 34 -5.59 8.75 -2.25
C GLY A 34 -5.75 8.22 -0.82
N THR A 35 -6.56 7.18 -0.61
CA THR A 35 -6.76 6.55 0.70
C THR A 35 -6.14 5.17 0.75
N LEU A 36 -5.30 4.94 1.75
CA LEU A 36 -4.67 3.67 2.03
C LEU A 36 -5.48 2.97 3.14
N GLN A 37 -6.17 1.89 2.77
CA GLN A 37 -6.93 1.08 3.71
C GLN A 37 -6.06 -0.05 4.24
N HIS A 38 -6.24 -0.41 5.51
CA HIS A 38 -5.59 -1.52 6.20
C HIS A 38 -6.61 -2.38 6.96
N LEU A 39 -6.42 -3.69 6.90
CA LEU A 39 -7.20 -4.70 7.61
C LEU A 39 -6.23 -5.73 8.21
N ASN A 40 -6.13 -5.75 9.54
CA ASN A 40 -5.52 -6.86 10.26
C ASN A 40 -6.56 -7.97 10.44
N ALA A 41 -6.30 -9.16 9.88
CA ALA A 41 -7.23 -10.27 9.97
C ALA A 41 -7.19 -11.02 11.32
N GLY A 42 -6.16 -10.80 12.15
CA GLY A 42 -5.96 -11.44 13.44
C GLY A 42 -6.19 -12.96 13.41
N PRO A 43 -6.91 -13.54 14.39
CA PRO A 43 -7.28 -14.97 14.38
C PRO A 43 -8.30 -15.33 13.29
N GLY A 44 -8.98 -14.33 12.70
CA GLY A 44 -9.72 -14.49 11.46
C GLY A 44 -10.83 -13.45 11.27
N VAL A 45 -10.94 -12.95 10.04
CA VAL A 45 -12.00 -12.03 9.59
C VAL A 45 -12.61 -12.56 8.31
N THR A 46 -13.95 -12.47 8.19
CA THR A 46 -14.63 -12.63 6.90
C THR A 46 -14.96 -11.26 6.35
N HIS A 47 -14.57 -10.98 5.11
CA HIS A 47 -14.79 -9.68 4.48
C HIS A 47 -15.18 -9.78 3.01
N SER A 48 -15.68 -8.69 2.46
CA SER A 48 -15.93 -8.56 1.03
C SER A 48 -15.55 -7.18 0.53
N GLU A 49 -14.94 -7.16 -0.64
CA GLU A 49 -14.58 -5.93 -1.36
C GLU A 49 -15.33 -5.95 -2.69
N ARG A 50 -16.04 -4.86 -2.99
CA ARG A 50 -16.88 -4.74 -4.18
C ARG A 50 -16.63 -3.41 -4.86
N ASN A 51 -16.83 -3.35 -6.18
CA ASN A 51 -16.94 -2.06 -6.85
C ASN A 51 -18.22 -1.37 -6.39
N ALA A 52 -18.10 -0.19 -5.79
CA ALA A 52 -19.24 0.59 -5.32
C ALA A 52 -20.04 1.18 -6.49
N SER A 53 -19.43 1.29 -7.67
CA SER A 53 -20.07 1.78 -8.89
C SER A 53 -20.64 0.63 -9.72
N THR A 54 -21.81 0.88 -10.34
CA THR A 54 -22.40 0.01 -11.35
C THR A 54 -22.00 0.39 -12.78
N THR A 55 -21.29 1.51 -12.97
CA THR A 55 -20.96 2.07 -14.30
C THR A 55 -19.48 2.34 -14.51
N GLU A 56 -18.72 2.65 -13.45
CA GLU A 56 -17.31 2.98 -13.51
C GLU A 56 -16.42 1.80 -13.12
N PRO A 57 -15.24 1.62 -13.73
CA PRO A 57 -14.31 0.57 -13.34
C PRO A 57 -13.62 0.89 -12.01
N LEU A 58 -13.32 -0.15 -11.25
CA LEU A 58 -12.49 -0.10 -10.05
C LEU A 58 -11.12 -0.71 -10.37
N VAL A 59 -10.05 0.03 -10.07
CA VAL A 59 -8.65 -0.41 -10.17
C VAL A 59 -7.96 -0.10 -8.85
N PHE A 60 -7.34 -1.10 -8.24
CA PHE A 60 -6.64 -0.97 -6.96
C PHE A 60 -5.48 -1.97 -6.88
N VAL A 61 -4.54 -1.69 -5.98
CA VAL A 61 -3.47 -2.60 -5.60
C VAL A 61 -3.80 -3.14 -4.22
N GLN A 62 -3.75 -4.47 -4.07
CA GLN A 62 -3.85 -5.13 -2.77
C GLN A 62 -2.54 -5.86 -2.47
N MET A 63 -2.01 -5.63 -1.27
CA MET A 63 -0.76 -6.22 -0.81
C MET A 63 -0.98 -6.82 0.58
N MET A 64 -0.29 -7.92 0.86
CA MET A 64 -0.48 -8.68 2.08
C MET A 64 0.86 -8.94 2.73
N VAL A 65 0.93 -8.73 4.05
CA VAL A 65 2.09 -9.08 4.87
C VAL A 65 1.63 -9.97 6.01
N ARG A 66 2.48 -10.91 6.43
CA ARG A 66 2.19 -11.76 7.59
C ARG A 66 2.06 -10.87 8.82
N ALA A 67 0.93 -10.98 9.50
CA ALA A 67 0.70 -10.27 10.75
C ALA A 67 1.33 -11.03 11.93
N ASN A 68 1.63 -10.31 13.00
CA ASN A 68 1.88 -10.89 14.31
C ASN A 68 0.56 -11.42 14.88
N LEU A 69 0.60 -12.59 15.50
CA LEU A 69 -0.61 -13.25 16.01
C LEU A 69 -1.08 -12.71 17.37
N ALA A 70 -0.51 -11.59 17.82
CA ALA A 70 -0.77 -11.05 19.15
C ALA A 70 -2.00 -10.13 19.21
N SER A 71 -2.50 -9.66 18.06
CA SER A 71 -3.57 -8.65 18.00
C SER A 71 -4.92 -9.20 17.56
N GLU A 72 -5.98 -8.60 18.11
CA GLU A 72 -7.34 -8.76 17.60
C GLU A 72 -7.47 -8.10 16.22
N PRO A 73 -8.46 -8.49 15.40
CA PRO A 73 -8.65 -7.87 14.10
C PRO A 73 -8.90 -6.37 14.21
N SER A 74 -8.38 -5.62 13.25
CA SER A 74 -8.49 -4.17 13.21
C SER A 74 -8.62 -3.67 11.78
N TYR A 75 -9.23 -2.50 11.63
CA TYR A 75 -9.47 -1.86 10.34
C TYR A 75 -9.15 -0.37 10.45
N GLY A 76 -8.56 0.19 9.41
CA GLY A 76 -8.27 1.62 9.35
C GLY A 76 -8.13 2.13 7.93
N GLN A 77 -8.21 3.45 7.79
CA GLN A 77 -7.96 4.18 6.55
C GLN A 77 -7.08 5.38 6.85
N VAL A 78 -6.10 5.65 6.00
CA VAL A 78 -5.24 6.83 6.07
C VAL A 78 -5.27 7.56 4.74
N GLU A 79 -5.70 8.82 4.76
CA GLU A 79 -5.57 9.70 3.61
C GLU A 79 -4.11 10.12 3.42
N ILE A 80 -3.60 9.95 2.21
CA ILE A 80 -2.22 10.27 1.86
C ILE A 80 -2.18 11.61 1.13
N PRO A 81 -1.34 12.57 1.57
CA PRO A 81 -1.17 13.84 0.88
C PRO A 81 -0.76 13.68 -0.59
N VAL A 82 -1.27 14.55 -1.47
CA VAL A 82 -0.98 14.54 -2.91
C VAL A 82 0.32 15.27 -3.29
N VAL A 83 1.08 15.75 -2.30
CA VAL A 83 2.33 16.49 -2.51
C VAL A 83 3.54 15.55 -2.63
N PRO A 84 4.63 15.95 -3.31
CA PRO A 84 5.86 15.17 -3.33
C PRO A 84 6.39 14.86 -1.92
N GLY A 85 6.89 13.64 -1.72
CA GLY A 85 7.38 13.19 -0.41
C GLY A 85 7.21 11.69 -0.19
N LEU A 86 7.73 11.22 0.95
CA LEU A 86 7.55 9.87 1.46
C LEU A 86 6.53 9.93 2.60
N HIS A 87 5.31 9.47 2.34
CA HIS A 87 4.20 9.59 3.28
C HIS A 87 3.97 8.28 4.01
N PRO A 88 3.94 8.25 5.35
CA PRO A 88 3.67 7.03 6.10
C PRO A 88 2.23 6.56 5.85
N GLY A 89 2.08 5.25 5.65
CA GLY A 89 0.78 4.60 5.69
C GLY A 89 0.31 4.34 7.13
N PRO A 90 -0.74 3.51 7.31
CA PRO A 90 -1.20 3.11 8.63
C PRO A 90 -0.13 2.32 9.38
N GLU A 91 -0.22 2.36 10.72
CA GLU A 91 0.47 1.37 11.55
C GLU A 91 -0.12 -0.01 11.29
N ILE A 92 0.75 -1.01 11.15
CA ILE A 92 0.38 -2.40 10.86
C ILE A 92 1.00 -3.29 11.93
N ASP A 93 0.35 -4.40 12.26
CA ASP A 93 0.87 -5.37 13.23
C ASP A 93 1.73 -6.42 12.52
N ALA A 94 2.81 -5.96 11.89
CA ALA A 94 3.76 -6.79 11.18
C ALA A 94 5.18 -6.21 11.33
N ASP A 95 6.19 -7.04 11.08
CA ASP A 95 7.60 -6.62 10.99
C ASP A 95 7.88 -5.85 9.68
N ALA A 96 7.07 -4.84 9.40
CA ALA A 96 7.12 -4.05 8.19
C ALA A 96 6.62 -2.62 8.44
N SER A 97 6.92 -1.72 7.52
CA SER A 97 6.32 -0.40 7.45
C SER A 97 6.01 -0.09 5.99
N VAL A 98 4.90 0.60 5.76
CA VAL A 98 4.43 0.94 4.41
C VAL A 98 4.35 2.44 4.24
N PHE A 99 4.72 2.91 3.05
CA PHE A 99 4.72 4.30 2.66
C PHE A 99 4.16 4.45 1.25
N VAL A 100 3.67 5.64 0.94
CA VAL A 100 3.43 6.08 -0.44
C VAL A 100 4.49 7.12 -0.79
N ALA A 101 5.31 6.79 -1.78
CA ALA A 101 6.30 7.69 -2.35
C ALA A 101 5.68 8.46 -3.52
N ARG A 102 5.75 9.79 -3.47
CA ARG A 102 5.42 10.67 -4.60
C ARG A 102 6.68 11.44 -5.00
N VAL A 103 7.15 11.25 -6.22
CA VAL A 103 8.40 11.85 -6.71
C VAL A 103 8.07 12.76 -7.89
N ASP A 104 8.55 14.00 -7.84
CA ASP A 104 8.35 14.98 -8.91
C ASP A 104 9.59 15.88 -9.03
N GLY A 105 10.49 15.53 -9.94
CA GLY A 105 11.70 16.29 -10.30
C GLY A 105 12.82 16.35 -9.25
N GLN A 106 12.53 16.16 -7.96
CA GLN A 106 13.53 16.07 -6.89
C GLN A 106 13.74 14.63 -6.45
N PRO A 107 14.99 14.18 -6.22
CA PRO A 107 15.27 12.88 -5.63
C PRO A 107 14.60 12.73 -4.26
N LEU A 108 14.02 11.55 -4.01
CA LEU A 108 13.37 11.20 -2.75
C LEU A 108 14.15 10.08 -2.07
N ALA A 109 14.63 10.34 -0.85
CA ALA A 109 15.30 9.33 -0.03
C ALA A 109 14.28 8.38 0.62
N VAL A 110 14.54 7.08 0.53
CA VAL A 110 13.81 6.01 1.23
C VAL A 110 14.76 5.41 2.27
N PRO A 111 14.34 5.27 3.55
CA PRO A 111 15.20 4.74 4.60
C PRO A 111 15.77 3.35 4.28
N ALA A 112 16.98 3.07 4.78
CA ALA A 112 17.57 1.74 4.71
C ALA A 112 16.68 0.69 5.40
N ALA A 113 16.64 -0.52 4.85
CA ALA A 113 15.89 -1.66 5.39
C ALA A 113 16.55 -2.98 5.00
N ALA A 114 16.26 -4.04 5.78
CA ALA A 114 16.74 -5.39 5.49
C ALA A 114 16.23 -5.89 4.13
N SER A 115 15.00 -5.52 3.76
CA SER A 115 14.48 -5.66 2.42
C SER A 115 13.46 -4.56 2.10
N HIS A 116 13.41 -4.14 0.85
CA HIS A 116 12.36 -3.26 0.34
C HIS A 116 11.53 -4.02 -0.68
N LEU A 117 10.26 -3.64 -0.79
CA LEU A 117 9.44 -3.92 -1.96
C LEU A 117 8.82 -2.60 -2.41
N ILE A 118 9.14 -2.19 -3.64
CA ILE A 118 8.67 -0.95 -4.24
C ILE A 118 7.81 -1.32 -5.44
N HIS A 119 6.52 -1.01 -5.39
CA HIS A 119 5.58 -1.22 -6.48
C HIS A 119 5.15 0.12 -7.08
N VAL A 120 5.45 0.35 -8.35
CA VAL A 120 5.12 1.62 -9.03
C VAL A 120 3.65 1.62 -9.40
N THR A 121 2.89 2.57 -8.86
CA THR A 121 1.44 2.71 -9.08
C THR A 121 1.11 3.70 -10.20
N ALA A 122 1.97 4.69 -10.44
CA ALA A 122 1.82 5.65 -11.52
C ALA A 122 3.17 6.20 -12.01
N GLY A 123 3.24 6.53 -13.30
CA GLY A 123 4.42 7.14 -13.91
C GLY A 123 5.61 6.19 -14.05
N THR A 124 6.81 6.75 -14.06
CA THR A 124 8.08 6.02 -14.17
C THR A 124 9.05 6.53 -13.11
N LEU A 125 9.62 5.61 -12.34
CA LEU A 125 10.60 5.84 -11.29
C LEU A 125 11.91 5.14 -11.63
N THR A 126 13.02 5.65 -11.11
CA THR A 126 14.30 4.95 -11.11
C THR A 126 14.71 4.63 -9.67
N VAL A 127 15.01 3.35 -9.42
CA VAL A 127 15.50 2.83 -8.14
C VAL A 127 16.90 2.27 -8.37
N ASN A 128 17.93 2.84 -7.76
CA ASN A 128 19.33 2.39 -7.92
C ASN A 128 19.76 2.24 -9.40
N GLY A 129 19.36 3.16 -10.27
CA GLY A 129 19.68 3.13 -11.70
C GLY A 129 18.80 2.19 -12.54
N THR A 130 17.89 1.43 -11.94
CA THR A 130 16.89 0.62 -12.65
C THR A 130 15.61 1.42 -12.85
N ALA A 131 15.22 1.64 -14.11
CA ALA A 131 13.95 2.27 -14.45
C ALA A 131 12.78 1.27 -14.32
N LEU A 132 11.68 1.73 -13.73
CA LEU A 132 10.47 0.98 -13.44
C LEU A 132 9.25 1.84 -13.85
N SER A 133 8.29 1.25 -14.53
CA SER A 133 7.05 1.90 -14.94
C SER A 133 5.86 1.39 -14.11
N ALA A 134 4.71 2.07 -14.19
CA ALA A 134 3.49 1.63 -13.51
C ALA A 134 3.19 0.13 -13.74
N GLY A 135 3.00 -0.61 -12.64
CA GLY A 135 2.85 -2.06 -12.62
C GLY A 135 4.13 -2.83 -12.30
N ASP A 136 5.31 -2.24 -12.50
CA ASP A 136 6.59 -2.86 -12.17
C ASP A 136 6.85 -2.89 -10.67
N GLN A 137 7.72 -3.81 -10.25
CA GLN A 137 8.15 -3.97 -8.88
C GLN A 137 9.67 -4.11 -8.79
N TRP A 138 10.25 -3.47 -7.78
CA TRP A 138 11.63 -3.70 -7.36
C TRP A 138 11.68 -4.29 -5.96
N GLN A 139 12.61 -5.23 -5.75
CA GLN A 139 12.89 -5.80 -4.44
C GLN A 139 14.40 -5.84 -4.20
N GLY A 140 14.82 -5.52 -2.98
CA GLY A 140 16.22 -5.61 -2.62
C GLY A 140 16.53 -5.05 -1.23
N ALA A 141 17.66 -5.50 -0.68
CA ALA A 141 18.22 -4.97 0.55
C ALA A 141 19.02 -3.69 0.27
N ALA A 142 19.06 -2.78 1.24
CA ALA A 142 19.97 -1.62 1.17
C ALA A 142 20.48 -1.26 2.58
N ALA A 143 21.80 -1.25 2.75
CA ALA A 143 22.45 -0.86 4.01
C ALA A 143 22.51 0.67 4.22
N THR A 144 22.21 1.43 3.16
CA THR A 144 22.08 2.89 3.17
C THR A 144 20.73 3.27 2.56
N PRO A 145 20.21 4.48 2.82
CA PRO A 145 18.99 4.94 2.17
C PRO A 145 19.04 4.77 0.64
N LEU A 146 17.93 4.31 0.07
CA LEU A 146 17.73 4.27 -1.37
C LEU A 146 17.34 5.65 -1.89
N GLU A 147 17.69 5.95 -3.12
CA GLU A 147 17.25 7.17 -3.80
C GLU A 147 16.25 6.79 -4.91
N LEU A 148 15.08 7.40 -4.86
CA LEU A 148 14.07 7.37 -5.92
C LEU A 148 14.15 8.64 -6.75
N THR A 149 14.20 8.51 -8.07
CA THR A 149 14.18 9.66 -8.98
C THR A 149 13.11 9.48 -10.06
N ALA A 150 12.57 10.59 -10.56
CA ALA A 150 11.61 10.61 -11.64
C ALA A 150 11.77 11.88 -12.49
N LEU A 151 11.61 11.76 -13.82
CA LEU A 151 11.65 12.89 -14.75
C LEU A 151 10.30 13.62 -14.89
N ALA A 152 9.24 12.99 -14.42
CA ALA A 152 7.86 13.48 -14.36
C ALA A 152 7.21 12.90 -13.08
N PRO A 153 6.06 13.43 -12.63
CA PRO A 153 5.37 12.92 -11.46
C PRO A 153 5.17 11.39 -11.51
N ALA A 154 5.60 10.72 -10.45
CA ALA A 154 5.45 9.28 -10.32
C ALA A 154 5.11 8.89 -8.86
N GLU A 155 4.44 7.75 -8.71
CA GLU A 155 3.94 7.24 -7.43
C GLU A 155 4.33 5.77 -7.27
N ALA A 156 4.70 5.39 -6.05
CA ALA A 156 4.91 4.00 -5.68
C ALA A 156 4.47 3.71 -4.24
N ILE A 157 4.03 2.47 -4.00
CA ILE A 157 3.91 1.91 -2.66
C ILE A 157 5.27 1.33 -2.28
N VAL A 158 5.79 1.73 -1.13
CA VAL A 158 7.10 1.33 -0.61
C VAL A 158 6.91 0.58 0.70
N TRP A 159 7.32 -0.69 0.71
CA TRP A 159 7.43 -1.50 1.91
C TRP A 159 8.87 -1.54 2.39
N LEU A 160 9.07 -1.27 3.67
CA LEU A 160 10.30 -1.55 4.40
C LEU A 160 10.07 -2.78 5.26
N LEU A 161 10.68 -3.90 4.90
CA LEU A 161 10.55 -5.18 5.58
C LEU A 161 11.75 -5.38 6.52
N ARG A 162 11.50 -5.92 7.73
CA ARG A 162 12.50 -6.13 8.78
C ARG A 162 12.80 -7.60 9.01
#